data_AF-A0A6B8VCJ6-F1
#
_entry.id   AF-A0A6B8VCJ6-F1
#
_cell.length_a   1.000
_cell.length_b   1.000
_cell.length_c   1.000
_cell.angle_alpha   90.00
_cell.angle_beta   90.00
_cell.angle_gamma   90.00
#
_symmetry.space_group_name_H-M   'P 1'
#
loop_
_entity.id
_entity.type
_entity.pdbx_description
1 polymer ?
#
loop_
_entity_poly.entity_id
_entity_poly.type
_entity_poly.pdbx_seq_one_letter_code
_entity_poly.pdbx_strand_id
1 'polypeptide(L)'
;MTLMWATRGQNWGFQFLDDGGELDPLPTYKQAFANKTEVPEFVRICSEFTAARIMDPLGRSDHSGRVIPHDFVLRGKMAEGIHSIVDVQELIWPLVAEKYEEIWDRKTF
;
A
#
# COMPACT_ATOMS: atom_id res chain seq x y z
N MET A 1 -9.19 -12.76 5.52
CA MET A 1 -9.14 -11.33 5.91
C MET A 1 -7.69 -10.97 5.80
N THR A 2 -7.29 -10.30 4.73
CA THR A 2 -5.87 -10.15 4.41
C THR A 2 -5.58 -8.74 3.94
N LEU A 3 -4.39 -8.29 4.31
CA LEU A 3 -3.78 -7.02 3.91
C LEU A 3 -2.53 -7.40 3.13
N MET A 4 -2.50 -7.11 1.84
CA MET A 4 -1.26 -7.08 1.08
C MET A 4 -0.81 -5.63 1.00
N TRP A 5 0.47 -5.38 1.27
CA TRP A 5 1.02 -4.05 1.31
C TRP A 5 2.35 -4.00 0.59
N ALA A 6 2.42 -3.14 -0.42
CA ALA A 6 3.65 -2.83 -1.13
C ALA A 6 3.95 -1.35 -1.06
N THR A 7 5.24 -1.02 -0.96
CA THR A 7 5.71 0.36 -0.93
C THR A 7 7.20 0.39 -1.30
N ARG A 8 7.86 1.49 -1.02
CA ARG A 8 9.30 1.71 -1.14
C ARG A 8 9.76 2.52 0.07
N GLY A 9 11.05 2.67 0.25
CA GLY A 9 11.60 3.54 1.29
C GLY A 9 12.37 4.71 0.71
N GLN A 10 13.05 5.41 1.61
CA GLN A 10 14.00 6.42 1.24
C GLN A 10 15.13 5.85 0.38
N ASN A 11 15.71 4.73 0.84
CA ASN A 11 16.95 4.18 0.32
C ASN A 11 16.79 2.80 -0.34
N TRP A 12 15.55 2.31 -0.49
CA TRP A 12 15.23 1.02 -1.09
C TRP A 12 14.01 1.11 -2.01
N GLY A 13 13.98 0.25 -3.03
CA GLY A 13 12.98 0.25 -4.10
C GLY A 13 11.66 -0.40 -3.72
N PHE A 14 10.85 -0.74 -4.72
CA PHE A 14 9.56 -1.41 -4.52
C PHE A 14 9.73 -2.76 -3.81
N GLN A 15 8.97 -2.98 -2.74
CA GLN A 15 8.93 -4.24 -1.99
C GLN A 15 7.53 -4.50 -1.43
N PHE A 16 7.20 -5.79 -1.23
CA PHE A 16 6.06 -6.23 -0.44
C PHE A 16 6.48 -6.31 1.04
N LEU A 17 5.83 -5.53 1.89
CA LEU A 17 6.04 -5.56 3.34
C LEU A 17 5.03 -6.44 4.06
N ASP A 18 3.93 -6.77 3.39
CA ASP A 18 2.97 -7.81 3.75
C ASP A 18 2.47 -8.46 2.44
N ASP A 19 2.52 -9.79 2.37
CA ASP A 19 2.11 -10.57 1.20
C ASP A 19 0.62 -10.98 1.24
N GLY A 20 -0.10 -10.64 2.31
CA GLY A 20 -1.50 -11.01 2.48
C GLY A 20 -1.73 -12.53 2.60
N GLY A 21 -0.71 -13.28 3.00
CA GLY A 21 -0.72 -14.75 3.12
C GLY A 21 -0.60 -15.48 1.78
N GLU A 22 -0.20 -14.79 0.70
CA GLU A 22 0.01 -15.38 -0.62
C GLU A 22 1.47 -15.83 -0.79
N LEU A 23 1.69 -17.02 -1.34
CA LEU A 23 3.06 -17.52 -1.63
C LEU A 23 3.78 -16.63 -2.67
N ASP A 24 3.01 -16.09 -3.62
CA ASP A 24 3.47 -15.12 -4.61
C ASP A 24 2.44 -13.98 -4.71
N PRO A 25 2.70 -12.80 -4.12
CA PRO A 25 1.75 -11.68 -4.13
C PRO A 25 1.71 -10.92 -5.46
N LEU A 26 2.69 -11.13 -6.36
CA LEU A 26 2.86 -10.31 -7.56
C LEU A 26 1.69 -10.42 -8.57
N PRO A 27 1.11 -11.61 -8.85
CA PRO A 27 -0.03 -11.75 -9.76
C PRO A 27 -1.25 -10.96 -9.28
N THR A 28 -1.60 -11.09 -8.00
CA THR A 28 -2.71 -10.36 -7.36
C THR A 28 -2.46 -8.85 -7.42
N TYR A 29 -1.27 -8.40 -7.06
CA TYR A 29 -0.89 -6.99 -7.13
C TYR A 29 -1.04 -6.43 -8.56
N LYS A 30 -0.53 -7.15 -9.58
CA LYS A 30 -0.66 -6.71 -10.98
C LYS A 30 -2.11 -6.62 -11.43
N GLN A 31 -2.97 -7.55 -11.03
CA GLN A 31 -4.41 -7.50 -11.33
C GLN A 31 -5.09 -6.30 -10.66
N ALA A 32 -4.74 -6.03 -9.40
CA ALA A 32 -5.30 -4.92 -8.62
C ALA A 32 -4.98 -3.55 -9.22
N PHE A 33 -3.72 -3.34 -9.60
CA PHE A 33 -3.18 -2.07 -10.10
C PHE A 33 -3.16 -1.94 -11.63
N ALA A 34 -3.78 -2.89 -12.35
CA ALA A 34 -3.88 -2.84 -13.80
C ALA A 34 -4.46 -1.50 -14.28
N ASN A 35 -3.76 -0.84 -15.22
CA ASN A 35 -4.10 0.48 -15.76
C ASN A 35 -4.14 1.62 -14.72
N LYS A 36 -3.47 1.47 -13.58
CA LYS A 36 -3.37 2.49 -12.52
C LYS A 36 -1.94 2.93 -12.24
N THR A 37 -0.98 2.58 -13.10
CA THR A 37 0.45 2.84 -12.89
C THR A 37 0.76 4.33 -12.70
N GLU A 38 0.09 5.20 -13.47
CA GLU A 38 0.32 6.66 -13.46
C GLU A 38 -0.60 7.42 -12.50
N VAL A 39 -1.54 6.73 -11.84
CA VAL A 39 -2.46 7.37 -10.91
C VAL A 39 -1.79 7.47 -9.55
N PRO A 40 -1.57 8.70 -9.02
CA PRO A 40 -0.89 8.88 -7.75
C PRO A 40 -1.73 8.35 -6.60
N GLU A 41 -3.04 8.62 -6.56
CA GLU A 41 -3.91 8.14 -5.49
C GLU A 41 -5.22 7.64 -6.07
N PHE A 42 -5.70 6.50 -5.58
CA PHE A 42 -7.01 5.97 -5.94
C PHE A 42 -7.51 4.96 -4.92
N VAL A 43 -8.82 4.74 -4.92
CA VAL A 43 -9.46 3.54 -4.37
C VAL A 43 -10.27 2.89 -5.48
N ARG A 44 -10.10 1.58 -5.65
CA ARG A 44 -10.82 0.76 -6.61
C ARG A 44 -11.43 -0.42 -5.89
N ILE A 45 -12.75 -0.44 -5.85
CA ILE A 45 -13.53 -1.51 -5.23
C ILE A 45 -13.89 -2.52 -6.31
N CYS A 46 -13.64 -3.80 -6.06
CA CYS A 46 -14.01 -4.92 -6.91
C CYS A 46 -14.66 -6.01 -6.04
N SER A 47 -15.31 -6.99 -6.66
CA SER A 47 -15.95 -8.10 -5.93
C SER A 47 -14.96 -8.96 -5.15
N GLU A 48 -13.70 -9.03 -5.60
CA GLU A 48 -12.67 -9.90 -5.02
C GLU A 48 -11.72 -9.19 -4.03
N PHE A 49 -11.56 -7.87 -4.18
CA PHE A 49 -10.65 -7.05 -3.38
C PHE A 49 -10.98 -5.56 -3.50
N THR A 50 -10.46 -4.78 -2.56
CA THR A 50 -10.30 -3.33 -2.69
C THR A 50 -8.83 -3.00 -2.88
N ALA A 51 -8.49 -2.33 -3.98
CA ALA A 51 -7.14 -1.84 -4.26
C ALA A 51 -7.07 -0.36 -3.94
N ALA A 52 -6.05 0.06 -3.20
CA ALA A 52 -5.86 1.46 -2.83
C ALA A 52 -4.41 1.88 -3.01
N ARG A 53 -4.22 3.12 -3.47
CA ARG A 53 -2.96 3.84 -3.40
C ARG A 53 -3.18 5.16 -2.69
N ILE A 54 -2.36 5.41 -1.67
CA ILE A 54 -2.27 6.71 -0.99
C ILE A 54 -0.84 7.21 -1.05
N MET A 55 -0.65 8.53 -1.05
CA MET A 55 0.66 9.09 -0.70
C MET A 55 0.91 8.94 0.80
N ASP A 56 2.17 8.81 1.20
CA ASP A 56 2.58 8.75 2.61
C ASP A 56 1.93 9.91 3.37
N PRO A 57 1.05 9.63 4.36
CA PRO A 57 0.31 10.68 5.06
C PRO A 57 1.18 11.68 5.83
N LEU A 58 2.43 11.33 6.13
CA LEU A 58 3.40 12.21 6.78
C LEU A 58 4.31 12.93 5.76
N GLY A 59 4.09 12.71 4.45
CA GLY A 59 4.85 13.34 3.37
C GLY A 59 6.29 12.85 3.26
N ARG A 60 6.60 11.65 3.77
CA ARG A 60 7.95 11.07 3.63
C ARG A 60 8.26 10.81 2.15
N SER A 61 9.50 11.09 1.78
CA SER A 61 9.95 11.06 0.39
C SER A 61 11.10 10.10 0.18
N ASP A 62 11.17 9.55 -1.03
CA ASP A 62 12.30 8.75 -1.48
C ASP A 62 13.57 9.60 -1.65
N HIS A 63 14.72 8.97 -1.92
CA HIS A 63 15.99 9.68 -2.15
C HIS A 63 15.92 10.73 -3.29
N SER A 64 14.97 10.60 -4.21
CA SER A 64 14.74 11.56 -5.31
C SER A 64 13.77 12.69 -4.92
N GLY A 65 13.33 12.75 -3.66
CA GLY A 65 12.39 13.77 -3.17
C GLY A 65 10.93 13.53 -3.56
N ARG A 66 10.58 12.35 -4.10
CA ARG A 66 9.19 12.02 -4.44
C ARG A 66 8.49 11.44 -3.22
N VAL A 67 7.28 11.91 -2.92
CA VAL A 67 6.47 11.35 -1.83
C VAL A 67 6.25 9.86 -2.09
N ILE A 68 6.42 9.07 -1.03
CA ILE A 68 6.35 7.62 -1.10
C ILE A 68 4.87 7.18 -1.21
N PRO A 69 4.50 6.38 -2.22
CA PRO A 69 3.18 5.76 -2.29
C PRO A 69 3.11 4.51 -1.42
N HIS A 70 1.94 4.25 -0.86
CA HIS A 70 1.59 2.99 -0.23
C HIS A 70 0.46 2.32 -1.00
N ASP A 71 0.75 1.11 -1.46
CA ASP A 71 -0.15 0.29 -2.25
C ASP A 71 -0.72 -0.82 -1.39
N PHE A 72 -2.05 -0.89 -1.32
CA PHE A 72 -2.78 -1.86 -0.54
C PHE A 72 -3.71 -2.69 -1.41
N VAL A 73 -3.75 -3.99 -1.17
CA VAL A 73 -4.82 -4.88 -1.65
C VAL A 73 -5.50 -5.52 -0.44
N LEU A 74 -6.77 -5.20 -0.27
CA LEU A 74 -7.57 -5.56 0.89
C LEU A 74 -8.60 -6.61 0.50
N ARG A 75 -8.76 -7.66 1.32
CA ARG A 75 -9.75 -8.71 1.08
C ARG A 75 -10.52 -9.11 2.34
N GLY A 76 -11.77 -9.54 2.15
CA GLY A 76 -12.68 -9.88 3.25
C GLY A 76 -12.91 -8.67 4.15
N LYS A 77 -12.90 -8.87 5.48
CA LYS A 77 -13.14 -7.80 6.45
C LYS A 77 -12.24 -6.56 6.32
N MET A 78 -11.02 -6.70 5.81
CA MET A 78 -10.14 -5.54 5.60
C MET A 78 -10.63 -4.61 4.49
N ALA A 79 -11.46 -5.11 3.56
CA ALA A 79 -12.05 -4.32 2.49
C ALA A 79 -13.40 -3.69 2.88
N GLU A 80 -14.03 -4.16 3.96
CA GLU A 80 -15.32 -3.65 4.43
C GLU A 80 -15.16 -2.22 4.94
N GLY A 81 -16.00 -1.30 4.46
CA GLY A 81 -15.97 0.12 4.86
C GLY A 81 -14.95 0.98 4.14
N ILE A 82 -14.14 0.43 3.23
CA ILE A 82 -13.17 1.19 2.45
C ILE A 82 -13.79 1.67 1.14
N HIS A 83 -14.12 2.96 1.07
CA HIS A 83 -14.77 3.58 -0.08
C HIS A 83 -14.00 4.76 -0.68
N SER A 84 -13.03 5.29 0.07
CA SER A 84 -12.32 6.51 -0.26
C SER A 84 -10.89 6.50 0.27
N ILE A 85 -10.08 7.45 -0.19
CA ILE A 85 -8.71 7.67 0.31
C ILE A 85 -8.73 7.97 1.81
N VAL A 86 -9.73 8.73 2.26
CA VAL A 86 -9.91 9.06 3.69
C VAL A 86 -10.10 7.79 4.50
N ASP A 87 -10.93 6.84 4.04
CA ASP A 87 -11.12 5.58 4.75
C ASP A 87 -9.82 4.77 4.84
N VAL A 88 -8.99 4.78 3.79
CA VAL A 88 -7.67 4.10 3.82
C VAL A 88 -6.74 4.78 4.83
N GLN A 89 -6.73 6.10 4.89
CA GLN A 89 -5.93 6.86 5.84
C GLN A 89 -6.40 6.70 7.29
N GLU A 90 -7.70 6.57 7.52
CA GLU A 90 -8.28 6.44 8.87
C GLU A 90 -8.28 5.00 9.39
N LEU A 91 -8.47 4.01 8.51
CA LEU A 91 -8.70 2.61 8.91
C LEU A 91 -7.53 1.67 8.61
N ILE A 92 -6.77 1.92 7.54
CA ILE A 92 -5.69 1.01 7.10
C ILE A 92 -4.32 1.55 7.50
N TRP A 93 -4.06 2.82 7.26
CA TRP A 93 -2.77 3.44 7.57
C TRP A 93 -2.31 3.23 9.03
N PRO A 94 -3.17 3.38 10.06
CA PRO A 94 -2.75 3.16 11.45
C PRO A 94 -2.22 1.76 11.74
N LEU A 95 -2.59 0.76 10.93
CA LEU A 95 -2.15 -0.63 11.08
C LEU A 95 -0.70 -0.85 10.64
N VAL A 96 -0.17 0.03 9.78
CA VAL A 96 1.16 -0.10 9.18
C VAL A 96 2.09 1.05 9.50
N ALA A 97 1.57 2.17 10.01
CA ALA A 97 2.31 3.41 10.23
C ALA A 97 3.55 3.23 11.13
N GLU A 98 3.39 2.55 12.27
CA GLU A 98 4.49 2.30 13.22
C GLU A 98 5.58 1.42 12.59
N LYS A 99 5.19 0.28 11.97
CA LYS A 99 6.12 -0.60 11.26
C LYS A 99 6.87 0.16 10.16
N TYR A 100 6.18 1.03 9.42
CA TYR A 100 6.82 1.80 8.36
C TYR A 100 7.78 2.86 8.91
N GLU A 101 7.41 3.55 10.00
CA GLU A 101 8.28 4.53 10.67
C GLU A 101 9.62 3.93 11.08
N GLU A 102 9.63 2.66 11.48
CA GLU A 102 10.87 1.99 11.87
C GLU A 102 11.82 1.70 10.70
N ILE A 103 11.31 1.53 9.47
CA ILE A 103 12.06 0.94 8.35
C ILE A 103 12.25 1.85 7.14
N TRP A 104 11.48 2.93 7.00
CA TRP A 104 11.41 3.71 5.76
C TRP A 104 12.77 4.30 5.34
N ASP A 105 13.62 4.70 6.29
CA ASP A 105 14.93 5.32 6.02
C ASP A 105 16.11 4.34 6.07
N ARG A 106 15.87 3.07 6.48
CA ARG A 106 16.91 2.05 6.57
C ARG A 106 17.53 1.76 5.21
N LYS A 107 18.80 1.33 5.20
CA LYS A 107 19.46 0.85 3.96
C LYS A 107 19.17 -0.62 3.66
N THR A 108 18.78 -1.39 4.66
CA THR A 108 18.47 -2.84 4.60
C THR A 108 17.61 -3.19 5.82
N PHE A 109 16.63 -4.08 5.64
CA PHE A 109 15.77 -4.63 6.68
C PHE A 109 15.28 -6.03 6.26
#